data_AF-A0A831M6T0-F1
#
_entry.id   AF-A0A831M6T0-F1
#
_cell.length_a   1.000
_cell.length_b   1.000
_cell.length_c   1.000
_cell.angle_alpha   90.00
_cell.angle_beta   90.00
_cell.angle_gamma   90.00
#
_symmetry.space_group_name_H-M   'P 1'
#
loop_
_entity.id
_entity.type
_entity.pdbx_description
1 polymer ?
#
loop_
_entity_poly.entity_id
_entity_poly.type
_entity_poly.pdbx_seq_one_letter_code
_entity_poly.pdbx_strand_id
1 'polypeptide(L)'
;MPAAASADHPRSSGEIQTTKPGYRPRAGGGYNARAFRRRNNKENRVEQTTANKLRHFPVSWFATVMGLAGLAMAWHNTRALFKAPAFISATLTVFASAVFVLLAAFYAAKFVKHRDEVVKEWRHPVRVNFVPTLSIGLVLLGTAYASVLPDLSFWLWAIGSGLNLVLTLYVISFWLNHTGFQIQHMNPAWFIPVVGNILVPVAGVYHASAEISWFFFSIGLVFWLVLFTIVIYRVIFHDPLPERLVPTLFILIAPPAVGFLAWVSIMGTVDNFGRILYYIAFFLTLLLLTQVRRFARLQFFLSWWAYSFPAAAITIATLRMYNHTGHPVLHAAAWLFLVALNVLIVMLLVRTLRAAQRGEICVEEK
;
A
#
# COMPACT_ATOMS: atom_id res chain seq x y z
N MET A 1 -46.50 30.09 -15.58
CA MET A 1 -46.92 31.50 -15.54
C MET A 1 -48.42 31.56 -15.20
N PRO A 2 -48.92 32.60 -14.51
CA PRO A 2 -50.15 32.48 -13.69
C PRO A 2 -51.24 33.54 -13.97
N ALA A 3 -52.45 33.32 -13.42
CA ALA A 3 -53.53 34.25 -13.01
C ALA A 3 -54.83 33.43 -12.85
N ALA A 4 -55.91 33.77 -12.10
CA ALA A 4 -56.22 34.67 -10.97
C ALA A 4 -57.74 34.43 -10.64
N ALA A 5 -58.36 34.77 -9.49
CA ALA A 5 -57.98 34.99 -8.08
C ALA A 5 -59.31 35.17 -7.26
N SER A 6 -59.27 35.19 -5.90
CA SER A 6 -60.35 35.64 -4.96
C SER A 6 -61.72 34.91 -4.99
N ALA A 7 -62.55 34.84 -3.92
CA ALA A 7 -62.43 35.18 -2.49
C ALA A 7 -63.58 34.49 -1.67
N ASP A 8 -63.61 34.81 -0.37
CA ASP A 8 -64.74 34.80 0.59
C ASP A 8 -65.09 33.61 1.51
N HIS A 9 -65.17 34.00 2.79
CA HIS A 9 -65.67 33.35 4.01
C HIS A 9 -67.20 33.62 4.18
N PRO A 10 -67.90 33.37 5.33
CA PRO A 10 -67.53 32.77 6.63
C PRO A 10 -68.51 31.69 7.18
N ARG A 11 -68.18 31.06 8.32
CA ARG A 11 -69.03 31.06 9.55
C ARG A 11 -68.41 30.33 10.76
N SER A 12 -68.75 30.84 11.94
CA SER A 12 -68.60 30.35 13.33
C SER A 12 -68.78 28.82 13.52
N SER A 13 -68.22 28.15 14.53
CA SER A 13 -68.22 28.42 15.99
C SER A 13 -67.02 27.70 16.65
N GLY A 14 -66.54 27.96 17.88
CA GLY A 14 -67.13 28.67 19.02
C GLY A 14 -67.38 27.71 20.18
N GLU A 15 -66.35 27.31 20.94
CA GLU A 15 -66.52 26.57 22.20
C GLU A 15 -65.36 26.83 23.19
N ILE A 16 -65.66 26.69 24.50
CA ILE A 16 -64.90 27.23 25.64
C ILE A 16 -64.62 26.11 26.65
N GLN A 17 -63.41 26.05 27.23
CA GLN A 17 -63.21 25.55 28.62
C GLN A 17 -61.84 25.96 29.20
N THR A 18 -61.83 26.96 30.09
CA THR A 18 -61.67 26.85 31.57
C THR A 18 -60.27 26.51 32.09
N THR A 19 -59.74 27.44 32.90
CA THR A 19 -58.49 27.33 33.65
C THR A 19 -58.68 26.65 35.01
N LYS A 20 -57.66 25.91 35.49
CA LYS A 20 -57.39 25.68 36.92
C LYS A 20 -55.88 25.73 37.21
N PRO A 21 -55.44 26.22 38.38
CA PRO A 21 -54.03 26.52 38.64
C PRO A 21 -53.31 25.43 39.46
N GLY A 22 -51.97 25.43 39.35
CA GLY A 22 -51.09 25.15 40.50
C GLY A 22 -50.62 23.70 40.71
N TYR A 23 -49.55 23.31 40.04
CA TYR A 23 -48.58 22.36 40.62
C TYR A 23 -47.15 22.68 40.16
N ARG A 24 -46.27 23.07 41.10
CA ARG A 24 -44.82 23.18 40.87
C ARG A 24 -44.12 22.03 41.62
N PRO A 25 -43.53 21.04 40.93
CA PRO A 25 -42.55 20.16 41.55
C PRO A 25 -41.31 20.97 41.96
N ARG A 26 -40.80 20.71 43.17
CA ARG A 26 -39.58 21.36 43.69
C ARG A 26 -38.35 21.00 42.85
N ALA A 27 -37.41 21.93 42.77
CA ALA A 27 -36.08 21.65 42.25
C ALA A 27 -35.36 20.64 43.15
N GLY A 28 -34.87 19.54 42.57
CA GLY A 28 -34.06 18.53 43.25
C GLY A 28 -33.31 17.70 42.20
N GLY A 29 -31.99 17.59 42.36
CA GLY A 29 -31.14 16.80 41.45
C GLY A 29 -30.98 17.41 40.06
N GLY A 30 -30.06 18.37 39.91
CA GLY A 30 -29.68 18.94 38.62
C GLY A 30 -28.92 17.97 37.72
N TYR A 31 -29.57 16.89 37.26
CA TYR A 31 -29.08 16.08 36.15
C TYR A 31 -28.91 17.02 34.96
N ASN A 32 -27.66 17.33 34.63
CA ASN A 32 -27.32 18.38 33.69
C ASN A 32 -27.58 17.88 32.26
N ALA A 33 -28.84 17.86 31.86
CA ALA A 33 -29.31 17.29 30.59
C ALA A 33 -28.65 17.97 29.38
N ARG A 34 -28.22 19.23 29.51
CA ARG A 34 -27.40 19.91 28.48
C ARG A 34 -25.99 19.33 28.37
N ALA A 35 -25.37 18.96 29.49
CA ALA A 35 -24.07 18.27 29.49
C ALA A 35 -24.19 16.85 28.94
N PHE A 36 -25.20 16.06 29.36
CA PHE A 36 -25.46 14.72 28.84
C PHE A 36 -25.77 14.74 27.33
N ARG A 37 -26.69 15.60 26.89
CA ARG A 37 -27.04 15.74 25.46
C ARG A 37 -25.88 16.27 24.61
N ARG A 38 -25.01 17.13 25.17
CA ARG A 38 -23.73 17.52 24.52
C ARG A 38 -22.74 16.36 24.45
N ARG A 39 -22.66 15.50 25.47
CA ARG A 39 -21.79 14.32 25.51
C ARG A 39 -22.22 13.31 24.45
N ASN A 40 -23.49 12.90 24.45
CA ASN A 40 -24.05 12.00 23.43
C ASN A 40 -23.94 12.59 22.01
N ASN A 41 -24.19 13.89 21.79
CA ASN A 41 -23.96 14.48 20.46
C ASN A 41 -22.49 14.50 20.05
N LYS A 42 -21.54 14.56 21.00
CA LYS A 42 -20.10 14.52 20.71
C LYS A 42 -19.64 13.10 20.43
N GLU A 43 -20.11 12.12 21.21
CA GLU A 43 -19.88 10.68 21.02
C GLU A 43 -20.49 10.21 19.70
N ASN A 44 -21.76 10.50 19.42
CA ASN A 44 -22.40 10.21 18.12
C ASN A 44 -21.68 10.88 16.94
N ARG A 45 -21.17 12.11 17.08
CA ARG A 45 -20.35 12.75 16.03
C ARG A 45 -19.02 12.03 15.83
N VAL A 46 -18.35 11.64 16.90
CA VAL A 46 -17.06 10.92 16.85
C VAL A 46 -17.26 9.54 16.23
N GLU A 47 -18.31 8.81 16.60
CA GLU A 47 -18.67 7.55 15.94
C GLU A 47 -19.01 7.74 14.46
N GLN A 48 -19.88 8.68 14.09
CA GLN A 48 -20.20 8.94 12.69
C GLN A 48 -18.98 9.35 11.87
N THR A 49 -18.09 10.20 12.41
CA THR A 49 -16.86 10.62 11.72
C THR A 49 -15.87 9.46 11.60
N THR A 50 -15.78 8.59 12.61
CA THR A 50 -14.87 7.43 12.61
C THR A 50 -15.37 6.31 11.72
N ALA A 51 -16.68 6.04 11.72
CA ALA A 51 -17.32 5.11 10.79
C ALA A 51 -17.14 5.57 9.34
N ASN A 52 -17.35 6.86 9.06
CA ASN A 52 -17.18 7.39 7.70
C ASN A 52 -15.70 7.38 7.25
N LYS A 53 -14.73 7.52 8.16
CA LYS A 53 -13.30 7.31 7.84
C LYS A 53 -12.95 5.85 7.62
N LEU A 54 -13.42 4.92 8.46
CA LEU A 54 -13.16 3.49 8.30
C LEU A 54 -13.69 2.95 6.97
N ARG A 55 -14.86 3.45 6.54
CA ARG A 55 -15.48 3.16 5.23
C ARG A 55 -14.55 3.47 4.05
N HIS A 56 -13.80 4.58 4.14
CA HIS A 56 -12.91 5.08 3.08
C HIS A 56 -11.44 4.74 3.28
N PHE A 57 -11.09 3.81 4.18
CA PHE A 57 -9.72 3.33 4.34
C PHE A 57 -9.30 2.44 3.15
N PRO A 58 -8.33 2.83 2.30
CA PRO A 58 -7.96 2.09 1.09
C PRO A 58 -6.96 0.96 1.38
N VAL A 59 -7.03 -0.14 0.63
CA VAL A 59 -6.07 -1.26 0.73
C VAL A 59 -4.64 -0.86 0.36
N SER A 60 -4.45 0.22 -0.42
CA SER A 60 -3.13 0.74 -0.81
C SER A 60 -2.24 1.16 0.38
N TRP A 61 -2.80 1.29 1.58
CA TRP A 61 -2.02 1.48 2.81
C TRP A 61 -1.00 0.38 3.10
N PHE A 62 -1.22 -0.86 2.67
CA PHE A 62 -0.22 -1.92 2.86
C PHE A 62 1.08 -1.70 2.08
N ALA A 63 1.08 -0.82 1.06
CA ALA A 63 2.32 -0.36 0.42
C ALA A 63 3.28 0.34 1.40
N THR A 64 2.76 0.92 2.49
CA THR A 64 3.61 1.49 3.57
C THR A 64 4.45 0.41 4.26
N VAL A 65 3.84 -0.74 4.56
CA VAL A 65 4.53 -1.91 5.14
C VAL A 65 5.58 -2.43 4.17
N MET A 66 5.26 -2.51 2.87
CA MET A 66 6.22 -2.95 1.86
C MET A 66 7.47 -2.05 1.83
N GLY A 67 7.29 -0.73 1.95
CA GLY A 67 8.39 0.23 2.07
C GLY A 67 9.21 0.07 3.35
N LEU A 68 8.55 -0.07 4.50
CA LEU A 68 9.21 -0.19 5.81
C LEU A 68 9.96 -1.53 5.96
N ALA A 69 9.36 -2.65 5.53
CA ALA A 69 10.00 -3.95 5.50
C ALA A 69 11.18 -3.96 4.50
N GLY A 70 11.03 -3.31 3.35
CA GLY A 70 12.13 -3.09 2.40
C GLY A 70 13.30 -2.33 3.03
N LEU A 71 13.05 -1.24 3.76
CA LEU A 71 14.08 -0.50 4.48
C LEU A 71 14.75 -1.36 5.58
N ALA A 72 13.97 -2.15 6.33
CA ALA A 72 14.50 -3.06 7.35
C ALA A 72 15.46 -4.11 6.74
N MET A 73 15.09 -4.71 5.60
CA MET A 73 15.92 -5.66 4.86
C MET A 73 17.17 -5.00 4.25
N ALA A 74 17.08 -3.75 3.79
CA ALA A 74 18.25 -2.99 3.33
C ALA A 74 19.27 -2.82 4.46
N TRP A 75 18.82 -2.36 5.65
CA TRP A 75 19.67 -2.28 6.83
C TRP A 75 20.19 -3.65 7.29
N HIS A 76 19.42 -4.72 7.15
CA HIS A 76 19.88 -6.08 7.45
C HIS A 76 21.08 -6.48 6.58
N ASN A 77 21.03 -6.21 5.28
CA ASN A 77 22.12 -6.51 4.34
C ASN A 77 23.39 -5.69 4.62
N THR A 78 23.27 -4.47 5.16
CA THR A 78 24.44 -3.66 5.57
C THR A 78 25.17 -4.20 6.81
N ARG A 79 24.57 -5.11 7.58
CA ARG A 79 25.19 -5.68 8.79
C ARG A 79 26.44 -6.50 8.46
N ALA A 80 26.37 -7.34 7.43
CA ALA A 80 27.52 -8.14 6.96
C ALA A 80 28.57 -7.29 6.23
N LEU A 81 28.11 -6.35 5.40
CA LEU A 81 28.98 -5.53 4.53
C LEU A 81 29.69 -4.39 5.26
N PHE A 82 28.97 -3.65 6.11
CA PHE A 82 29.43 -2.39 6.72
C PHE A 82 29.48 -2.45 8.25
N LYS A 83 29.32 -3.64 8.84
CA LYS A 83 29.27 -3.87 10.30
C LYS A 83 28.20 -3.02 11.01
N ALA A 84 27.12 -2.68 10.31
CA ALA A 84 26.04 -1.85 10.83
C ALA A 84 25.37 -2.48 12.08
N PRO A 85 24.95 -1.68 13.09
CA PRO A 85 24.34 -2.21 14.31
C PRO A 85 23.06 -3.03 14.05
N ALA A 86 23.02 -4.25 14.57
CA ALA A 86 21.90 -5.19 14.42
C ALA A 86 20.53 -4.59 14.80
N PHE A 87 20.53 -3.77 15.85
CA PHE A 87 19.38 -3.07 16.39
C PHE A 87 18.62 -2.28 15.31
N ILE A 88 19.30 -1.61 14.37
CA ILE A 88 18.64 -0.77 13.36
C ILE A 88 17.67 -1.60 12.52
N SER A 89 18.15 -2.74 11.97
CA SER A 89 17.30 -3.65 11.20
C SER A 89 16.18 -4.26 12.06
N ALA A 90 16.47 -4.65 13.30
CA ALA A 90 15.49 -5.27 14.19
C ALA A 90 14.35 -4.31 14.56
N THR A 91 14.67 -3.07 14.95
CA THR A 91 13.70 -2.03 15.28
C THR A 91 12.83 -1.67 14.08
N LEU A 92 13.41 -1.60 12.87
CA LEU A 92 12.66 -1.36 11.65
C LEU A 92 11.72 -2.52 11.29
N THR A 93 12.15 -3.78 11.46
CA THR A 93 11.28 -4.95 11.25
C THR A 93 10.12 -4.97 12.26
N VAL A 94 10.38 -4.70 13.54
CA VAL A 94 9.34 -4.61 14.58
C VAL A 94 8.37 -3.46 14.29
N PHE A 95 8.88 -2.29 13.86
CA PHE A 95 8.04 -1.15 13.47
C PHE A 95 7.17 -1.47 12.24
N ALA A 96 7.73 -2.08 11.19
CA ALA A 96 6.99 -2.52 10.01
C ALA A 96 5.89 -3.52 10.38
N SER A 97 6.17 -4.45 11.30
CA SER A 97 5.21 -5.43 11.81
C SER A 97 4.09 -4.78 12.61
N ALA A 98 4.41 -3.82 13.49
CA ALA A 98 3.41 -3.07 14.25
C ALA A 98 2.48 -2.25 13.34
N VAL A 99 3.04 -1.62 12.29
CA VAL A 99 2.25 -0.95 11.26
C VAL A 99 1.37 -1.96 10.51
N PHE A 100 1.90 -3.11 10.11
CA PHE A 100 1.11 -4.15 9.43
C PHE A 100 -0.08 -4.63 10.27
N VAL A 101 0.15 -4.97 11.54
CA VAL A 101 -0.91 -5.41 12.48
C VAL A 101 -1.99 -4.33 12.64
N LEU A 102 -1.59 -3.06 12.75
CA LEU A 102 -2.52 -1.94 12.85
C LEU A 102 -3.39 -1.77 11.59
N LEU A 103 -2.78 -1.82 10.40
CA LEU A 103 -3.50 -1.70 9.13
C LEU A 103 -4.37 -2.94 8.86
N ALA A 104 -3.92 -4.13 9.24
CA ALA A 104 -4.70 -5.37 9.19
C ALA A 104 -5.93 -5.31 10.11
N ALA A 105 -5.78 -4.79 11.34
CA ALA A 105 -6.90 -4.60 12.26
C ALA A 105 -7.94 -3.60 11.69
N PHE A 106 -7.50 -2.48 11.11
CA PHE A 106 -8.41 -1.53 10.45
C PHE A 106 -9.10 -2.14 9.22
N TYR A 107 -8.37 -2.86 8.37
CA TYR A 107 -8.96 -3.48 7.17
C TYR A 107 -9.92 -4.63 7.52
N ALA A 108 -9.62 -5.42 8.54
CA ALA A 108 -10.55 -6.42 9.09
C ALA A 108 -11.81 -5.77 9.67
N ALA A 109 -11.67 -4.67 10.43
CA ALA A 109 -12.83 -3.91 10.92
C ALA A 109 -13.67 -3.32 9.77
N LYS A 110 -13.05 -2.85 8.68
CA LYS A 110 -13.74 -2.43 7.45
C LYS A 110 -14.47 -3.61 6.79
N PHE A 111 -13.85 -4.79 6.69
CA PHE A 111 -14.46 -5.98 6.11
C PHE A 111 -15.73 -6.43 6.87
N VAL A 112 -15.68 -6.41 8.21
CA VAL A 112 -16.83 -6.79 9.06
C VAL A 112 -17.94 -5.72 9.04
N LYS A 113 -17.61 -4.42 9.10
CA LYS A 113 -18.61 -3.34 9.23
C LYS A 113 -19.12 -2.78 7.89
N HIS A 114 -18.33 -2.86 6.82
CA HIS A 114 -18.57 -2.20 5.54
C HIS A 114 -18.21 -3.11 4.35
N ARG A 115 -18.68 -4.37 4.39
CA ARG A 115 -18.41 -5.41 3.37
C ARG A 115 -18.67 -4.94 1.94
N ASP A 116 -19.76 -4.20 1.71
CA ASP A 116 -20.13 -3.70 0.38
C ASP A 116 -19.07 -2.75 -0.23
N GLU A 117 -18.41 -1.95 0.60
CA GLU A 117 -17.33 -1.06 0.15
C GLU A 117 -16.04 -1.81 -0.17
N VAL A 118 -15.77 -2.91 0.53
CA VAL A 118 -14.67 -3.82 0.15
C VAL A 118 -14.98 -4.50 -1.19
N VAL A 119 -16.22 -4.94 -1.41
CA VAL A 119 -16.63 -5.54 -2.70
C VAL A 119 -16.53 -4.52 -3.85
N LYS A 120 -16.94 -3.26 -3.64
CA LYS A 120 -16.73 -2.18 -4.62
C LYS A 120 -15.25 -1.92 -4.89
N GLU A 121 -14.41 -1.90 -3.86
CA GLU A 121 -12.96 -1.71 -3.99
C GLU A 121 -12.29 -2.84 -4.80
N TRP A 122 -12.71 -4.09 -4.58
CA TRP A 122 -12.20 -5.26 -5.30
C TRP A 122 -12.71 -5.36 -6.75
N ARG A 123 -13.85 -4.74 -7.07
CA ARG A 123 -14.37 -4.63 -8.45
C ARG A 123 -13.84 -3.41 -9.21
N HIS A 124 -13.14 -2.49 -8.53
CA HIS A 124 -12.67 -1.26 -9.16
C HIS A 124 -11.37 -1.50 -9.96
N PRO A 125 -11.32 -1.16 -11.26
CA PRO A 125 -10.26 -1.61 -12.19
C PRO A 125 -8.85 -1.16 -11.81
N VAL A 126 -8.71 -0.09 -11.02
CA VAL A 126 -7.41 0.38 -10.51
C VAL A 126 -7.11 -0.10 -9.09
N ARG A 127 -8.13 -0.27 -8.23
CA ARG A 127 -7.90 -0.55 -6.79
C ARG A 127 -7.70 -2.04 -6.52
N VAL A 128 -8.30 -2.91 -7.34
CA VAL A 128 -8.08 -4.37 -7.29
C VAL A 128 -6.58 -4.74 -7.36
N ASN A 129 -5.81 -3.99 -8.15
CA ASN A 129 -4.37 -4.20 -8.31
C ASN A 129 -3.56 -3.92 -7.02
N PHE A 130 -4.11 -3.18 -6.06
CA PHE A 130 -3.47 -2.94 -4.76
C PHE A 130 -3.86 -3.96 -3.69
N VAL A 131 -4.89 -4.80 -3.90
CA VAL A 131 -5.30 -5.82 -2.91
C VAL A 131 -4.13 -6.76 -2.52
N PRO A 132 -3.27 -7.22 -3.46
CA PRO A 132 -2.12 -8.08 -3.13
C PRO A 132 -0.99 -7.39 -2.36
N THR A 133 -1.06 -6.09 -2.11
CA THR A 133 -0.08 -5.44 -1.21
C THR A 133 -0.14 -6.00 0.22
N LEU A 134 -1.28 -6.57 0.65
CA LEU A 134 -1.41 -7.27 1.92
C LEU A 134 -0.62 -8.60 1.93
N SER A 135 -0.77 -9.44 0.90
CA SER A 135 -0.03 -10.71 0.78
C SER A 135 1.48 -10.48 0.60
N ILE A 136 1.86 -9.50 -0.22
CA ILE A 136 3.26 -9.10 -0.41
C ILE A 136 3.84 -8.55 0.90
N GLY A 137 3.07 -7.80 1.69
CA GLY A 137 3.46 -7.35 3.02
C GLY A 137 3.83 -8.51 3.96
N LEU A 138 3.03 -9.58 3.97
CA LEU A 138 3.34 -10.81 4.72
C LEU A 138 4.63 -11.49 4.24
N VAL A 139 4.83 -11.64 2.93
CA VAL A 139 6.05 -12.24 2.36
C VAL A 139 7.30 -11.41 2.68
N LEU A 140 7.20 -10.08 2.66
CA LEU A 140 8.30 -9.18 3.03
C LEU A 140 8.63 -9.24 4.52
N LEU A 141 7.63 -9.28 5.40
CA LEU A 141 7.85 -9.45 6.83
C LEU A 141 8.43 -10.83 7.14
N GLY A 142 7.93 -11.89 6.49
CA GLY A 142 8.53 -13.22 6.54
C GLY A 142 10.01 -13.18 6.19
N THR A 143 10.35 -12.62 5.02
CA THR A 143 11.75 -12.43 4.59
C THR A 143 12.59 -11.65 5.61
N ALA A 144 12.04 -10.58 6.20
CA ALA A 144 12.74 -9.76 7.20
C ALA A 144 12.98 -10.48 8.54
N TYR A 145 12.20 -11.51 8.87
CA TYR A 145 12.39 -12.35 10.07
C TYR A 145 13.25 -13.60 9.83
N ALA A 146 13.59 -13.95 8.59
CA ALA A 146 14.22 -15.24 8.24
C ALA A 146 15.50 -15.58 9.02
N SER A 147 16.30 -14.58 9.37
CA SER A 147 17.56 -14.72 10.11
C SER A 147 17.45 -14.49 11.62
N VAL A 148 16.25 -14.23 12.14
CA VAL A 148 16.02 -13.87 13.57
C VAL A 148 14.99 -14.78 14.23
N LEU A 149 13.88 -15.07 13.55
CA LEU A 149 12.80 -15.95 14.02
C LEU A 149 12.34 -16.84 12.85
N PRO A 150 13.05 -17.95 12.55
CA PRO A 150 12.75 -18.80 11.40
C PRO A 150 11.31 -19.34 11.38
N ASP A 151 10.77 -19.76 12.52
CA ASP A 151 9.39 -20.29 12.59
C ASP A 151 8.33 -19.22 12.24
N LEU A 152 8.50 -18.01 12.77
CA LEU A 152 7.63 -16.87 12.43
C LEU A 152 7.79 -16.48 10.96
N SER A 153 9.03 -16.53 10.46
CA SER A 153 9.35 -16.28 9.06
C SER A 153 8.63 -17.26 8.13
N PHE A 154 8.66 -18.56 8.45
CA PHE A 154 7.97 -19.62 7.72
C PHE A 154 6.46 -19.36 7.64
N TRP A 155 5.79 -19.10 8.78
CA TRP A 155 4.34 -18.90 8.79
C TRP A 155 3.91 -17.63 8.04
N LEU A 156 4.61 -16.51 8.24
CA LEU A 156 4.35 -15.27 7.50
C LEU A 156 4.57 -15.45 5.99
N TRP A 157 5.65 -16.14 5.61
CA TRP A 157 5.97 -16.44 4.22
C TRP A 157 4.95 -17.39 3.58
N ALA A 158 4.55 -18.46 4.26
CA ALA A 158 3.63 -19.48 3.74
C ALA A 158 2.21 -18.90 3.54
N ILE A 159 1.67 -18.21 4.55
CA ILE A 159 0.38 -17.53 4.47
C ILE A 159 0.42 -16.44 3.40
N GLY A 160 1.48 -15.63 3.39
CA GLY A 160 1.68 -14.57 2.40
C GLY A 160 1.73 -15.10 0.96
N SER A 161 2.50 -16.15 0.71
CA SER A 161 2.70 -16.74 -0.62
C SER A 161 1.45 -17.46 -1.12
N GLY A 162 0.78 -18.24 -0.27
CA GLY A 162 -0.49 -18.88 -0.59
C GLY A 162 -1.59 -17.86 -0.91
N LEU A 163 -1.72 -16.81 -0.10
CA LEU A 163 -2.66 -15.72 -0.37
C LEU A 163 -2.28 -14.95 -1.65
N ASN A 164 -0.99 -14.73 -1.91
CA ASN A 164 -0.55 -14.06 -3.13
C ASN A 164 -0.90 -14.86 -4.39
N LEU A 165 -0.76 -16.19 -4.36
CA LEU A 165 -1.15 -17.05 -5.47
C LEU A 165 -2.67 -17.00 -5.72
N VAL A 166 -3.49 -17.13 -4.68
CA VAL A 166 -4.95 -17.02 -4.78
C VAL A 166 -5.36 -15.66 -5.35
N LEU A 167 -4.78 -14.57 -4.87
CA LEU A 167 -5.06 -13.22 -5.38
C LEU A 167 -4.55 -13.01 -6.82
N THR A 168 -3.41 -13.62 -7.19
CA THR A 168 -2.88 -13.61 -8.57
C THR A 168 -3.88 -14.27 -9.51
N LEU A 169 -4.33 -15.48 -9.19
CA LEU A 169 -5.29 -16.22 -9.99
C LEU A 169 -6.63 -15.48 -10.10
N TYR A 170 -7.10 -14.89 -8.99
CA TYR A 170 -8.30 -14.05 -8.98
C TYR A 170 -8.17 -12.84 -9.92
N VAL A 171 -7.06 -12.09 -9.84
CA VAL A 171 -6.85 -10.89 -10.66
C VAL A 171 -6.67 -11.24 -12.14
N ILE A 172 -5.91 -12.29 -12.48
CA ILE A 172 -5.76 -12.74 -13.87
C ILE A 172 -7.11 -13.22 -14.42
N SER A 173 -7.87 -14.00 -13.65
CA SER A 173 -9.24 -14.41 -14.03
C SER A 173 -10.17 -13.21 -14.22
N PHE A 174 -10.07 -12.18 -13.37
CA PHE A 174 -10.80 -10.94 -13.56
C PHE A 174 -10.40 -10.23 -14.86
N TRP A 175 -9.10 -10.12 -15.17
CA TRP A 175 -8.64 -9.53 -16.44
C TRP A 175 -9.13 -10.28 -17.67
N LEU A 176 -9.10 -11.62 -17.65
CA LEU A 176 -9.52 -12.47 -18.77
C LEU A 176 -11.03 -12.40 -19.04
N ASN A 177 -11.85 -12.23 -18.00
CA ASN A 177 -13.31 -12.26 -18.10
C ASN A 177 -13.97 -10.86 -18.23
N HIS A 178 -13.21 -9.76 -18.12
CA HIS A 178 -13.78 -8.41 -18.07
C HIS A 178 -13.65 -7.66 -19.41
N THR A 179 -14.77 -7.49 -20.10
CA THR A 179 -14.86 -6.93 -21.46
C THR A 179 -14.69 -5.40 -21.55
N GLY A 180 -14.45 -4.70 -20.43
CA GLY A 180 -14.37 -3.23 -20.36
C GLY A 180 -12.96 -2.62 -20.32
N PHE A 181 -11.89 -3.43 -20.34
CA PHE A 181 -10.52 -2.91 -20.16
C PHE A 181 -9.97 -2.20 -21.40
N GLN A 182 -10.03 -0.87 -21.40
CA GLN A 182 -9.31 -0.03 -22.37
C GLN A 182 -7.83 0.15 -21.98
N ILE A 183 -6.94 0.31 -22.96
CA ILE A 183 -5.48 0.50 -22.78
C ILE A 183 -5.11 1.68 -21.87
N GLN A 184 -5.96 2.71 -21.79
CA GLN A 184 -5.77 3.89 -20.95
C GLN A 184 -5.70 3.54 -19.44
N HIS A 185 -6.40 2.49 -19.01
CA HIS A 185 -6.40 1.97 -17.63
C HIS A 185 -5.11 1.25 -17.25
N MET A 186 -4.34 0.77 -18.24
CA MET A 186 -3.06 0.11 -18.01
C MET A 186 -2.09 1.10 -17.36
N ASN A 187 -1.47 0.68 -16.26
CA ASN A 187 -0.51 1.49 -15.52
C ASN A 187 0.42 0.57 -14.70
N PRO A 188 1.60 1.04 -14.25
CA PRO A 188 2.55 0.19 -13.53
C PRO A 188 2.02 -0.52 -12.27
N ALA A 189 0.92 -0.09 -11.64
CA ALA A 189 0.34 -0.82 -10.50
C ALA A 189 -0.20 -2.21 -10.89
N TRP A 190 -0.48 -2.47 -12.17
CA TRP A 190 -0.85 -3.80 -12.68
C TRP A 190 0.25 -4.86 -12.47
N PHE A 191 1.48 -4.45 -12.17
CA PHE A 191 2.56 -5.37 -11.83
C PHE A 191 2.36 -5.99 -10.44
N ILE A 192 1.74 -5.27 -9.50
CA ILE A 192 1.67 -5.68 -8.08
C ILE A 192 1.07 -7.08 -7.92
N PRO A 193 -0.09 -7.44 -8.53
CA PRO A 193 -0.68 -8.77 -8.35
C PRO A 193 0.18 -9.90 -8.87
N VAL A 194 0.60 -9.82 -10.14
CA VAL A 194 1.20 -10.97 -10.84
C VAL A 194 2.71 -11.03 -10.69
N VAL A 195 3.37 -9.87 -10.77
CA VAL A 195 4.83 -9.79 -10.64
C VAL A 195 5.26 -9.89 -9.17
N GLY A 196 4.35 -9.62 -8.22
CA GLY A 196 4.58 -9.86 -6.79
C GLY A 196 5.02 -11.29 -6.45
N ASN A 197 4.67 -12.28 -7.29
CA ASN A 197 5.13 -13.67 -7.15
C ASN A 197 6.66 -13.81 -7.23
N ILE A 198 7.36 -12.92 -7.94
CA ILE A 198 8.83 -12.96 -8.05
C ILE A 198 9.55 -12.72 -6.71
N LEU A 199 8.83 -12.23 -5.69
CA LEU A 199 9.36 -12.04 -4.33
C LEU A 199 9.41 -13.33 -3.51
N VAL A 200 8.47 -14.25 -3.73
CA VAL A 200 8.32 -15.48 -2.92
C VAL A 200 9.62 -16.29 -2.79
N PRO A 201 10.45 -16.48 -3.85
CA PRO A 201 11.71 -17.21 -3.75
C PRO A 201 12.78 -16.58 -2.85
N VAL A 202 12.71 -15.26 -2.59
CA VAL A 202 13.78 -14.53 -1.87
C VAL A 202 14.01 -15.14 -0.48
N ALA A 203 12.94 -15.54 0.21
CA ALA A 203 12.98 -16.36 1.42
C ALA A 203 12.52 -17.81 1.21
N GLY A 204 11.79 -18.10 0.13
CA GLY A 204 11.20 -19.42 -0.12
C GLY A 204 12.22 -20.56 -0.22
N VAL A 205 13.44 -20.26 -0.67
CA VAL A 205 14.56 -21.23 -0.72
C VAL A 205 15.00 -21.76 0.66
N TYR A 206 14.64 -21.07 1.75
CA TYR A 206 14.92 -21.51 3.12
C TYR A 206 13.73 -22.21 3.78
N HIS A 207 12.53 -22.06 3.23
CA HIS A 207 11.25 -22.46 3.84
C HIS A 207 10.54 -23.62 3.13
N ALA A 208 10.86 -23.85 1.87
CA ALA A 208 10.18 -24.82 1.01
C ALA A 208 11.13 -25.42 -0.03
N SER A 209 10.63 -26.38 -0.82
CA SER A 209 11.40 -26.96 -1.92
C SER A 209 11.75 -25.92 -3.00
N ALA A 210 12.86 -26.14 -3.68
CA ALA A 210 13.29 -25.30 -4.81
C ALA A 210 12.22 -25.20 -5.91
N GLU A 211 11.45 -26.27 -6.15
CA GLU A 211 10.35 -26.30 -7.13
C GLU A 211 9.26 -25.26 -6.85
N ILE A 212 8.91 -25.03 -5.58
CA ILE A 212 7.94 -23.98 -5.21
C ILE A 212 8.53 -22.61 -5.55
N SER A 213 9.82 -22.39 -5.26
CA SER A 213 10.51 -21.17 -5.64
C SER A 213 10.55 -20.98 -7.17
N TRP A 214 10.83 -22.04 -7.94
CA TRP A 214 10.82 -22.00 -9.41
C TRP A 214 9.43 -21.69 -9.99
N PHE A 215 8.37 -22.27 -9.44
CA PHE A 215 7.00 -22.00 -9.85
C PHE A 215 6.63 -20.52 -9.70
N PHE A 216 6.84 -19.94 -8.50
CA PHE A 216 6.54 -18.53 -8.25
C PHE A 216 7.46 -17.58 -9.03
N PHE A 217 8.75 -17.92 -9.18
CA PHE A 217 9.70 -17.15 -9.98
C PHE A 217 9.28 -17.08 -11.45
N SER A 218 8.89 -18.22 -12.03
CA SER A 218 8.50 -18.33 -13.44
C SER A 218 7.27 -17.48 -13.76
N ILE A 219 6.24 -17.53 -12.91
CA ILE A 219 5.05 -16.66 -13.03
C ILE A 219 5.47 -15.19 -13.00
N GLY A 220 6.24 -14.79 -11.99
CA GLY A 220 6.65 -13.40 -11.81
C GLY A 220 7.48 -12.86 -12.97
N LEU A 221 8.45 -13.65 -13.45
CA LEU A 221 9.37 -13.27 -14.52
C LEU A 221 8.69 -13.19 -15.89
N VAL A 222 7.87 -14.17 -16.27
CA VAL A 222 7.20 -14.19 -17.58
C VAL A 222 6.17 -13.08 -17.68
N PHE A 223 5.30 -12.92 -16.67
CA PHE A 223 4.30 -11.85 -16.67
C PHE A 223 4.93 -10.46 -16.51
N TRP A 224 6.11 -10.34 -15.88
CA TRP A 224 6.86 -9.09 -15.89
C TRP A 224 7.18 -8.66 -17.32
N LEU A 225 7.77 -9.51 -18.15
CA LEU A 225 8.15 -9.14 -19.52
C LEU A 225 6.94 -8.74 -20.37
N VAL A 226 5.81 -9.46 -20.21
CA VAL A 226 4.54 -9.15 -20.89
C VAL A 226 4.01 -7.77 -20.44
N LEU A 227 3.83 -7.55 -19.13
CA LEU A 227 3.29 -6.30 -18.60
C LEU A 227 4.23 -5.11 -18.82
N PHE A 228 5.55 -5.33 -18.79
CA PHE A 228 6.55 -4.32 -19.11
C PHE A 228 6.44 -3.85 -20.55
N THR A 229 6.33 -4.76 -21.51
CA THR A 229 6.15 -4.42 -22.92
C THR A 229 4.89 -3.57 -23.12
N ILE A 230 3.76 -3.96 -22.51
CA ILE A 230 2.49 -3.24 -22.64
C ILE A 230 2.55 -1.85 -21.95
N VAL A 231 3.16 -1.74 -20.76
CA VAL A 231 3.29 -0.46 -20.06
C VAL A 231 4.26 0.49 -20.77
N ILE A 232 5.37 0.01 -21.31
CA ILE A 232 6.29 0.85 -22.11
C ILE A 232 5.59 1.36 -23.38
N TYR A 233 4.87 0.50 -24.10
CA TYR A 233 4.02 0.90 -25.23
C TYR A 233 3.02 2.01 -24.81
N ARG A 234 2.28 1.80 -23.72
CA ARG A 234 1.30 2.75 -23.18
C ARG A 234 1.90 4.07 -22.65
N VAL A 235 3.16 4.08 -22.23
CA VAL A 235 3.85 5.29 -21.77
C VAL A 235 4.44 6.11 -22.92
N ILE A 236 4.76 5.45 -24.05
CA ILE A 236 5.33 6.11 -25.25
C ILE A 236 4.23 6.63 -26.19
N PHE A 237 3.19 5.84 -26.47
CA PHE A 237 2.24 6.09 -27.56
C PHE A 237 0.86 6.62 -27.15
N HIS A 238 0.57 6.72 -25.85
CA HIS A 238 -0.74 7.16 -25.33
C HIS A 238 -0.61 8.29 -24.30
N ASP A 239 -1.74 8.90 -23.95
CA ASP A 239 -1.82 10.07 -23.06
C ASP A 239 -1.04 9.88 -21.74
N PRO A 240 -0.34 10.93 -21.25
CA PRO A 240 0.41 10.85 -20.00
C PRO A 240 -0.41 10.30 -18.83
N LEU A 241 0.24 9.53 -17.95
CA LEU A 241 -0.38 9.07 -16.70
C LEU A 241 -0.91 10.27 -15.89
N PRO A 242 -2.13 10.21 -15.33
CA PRO A 242 -2.62 11.20 -14.39
C PRO A 242 -1.63 11.41 -13.24
N GLU A 243 -1.47 12.64 -12.74
CA GLU A 243 -0.43 13.00 -11.75
C GLU A 243 -0.40 12.07 -10.51
N ARG A 244 -1.57 11.62 -10.05
CA ARG A 244 -1.70 10.68 -8.91
C ARG A 244 -1.07 9.30 -9.18
N LEU A 245 -0.97 8.89 -10.45
CA LEU A 245 -0.40 7.62 -10.89
C LEU A 245 1.04 7.75 -11.40
N VAL A 246 1.54 8.95 -11.67
CA VAL A 246 2.96 9.18 -12.05
C VAL A 246 3.96 8.54 -11.05
N PRO A 247 3.74 8.53 -9.71
CA PRO A 247 4.60 7.80 -8.77
C PRO A 247 4.76 6.30 -9.06
N THR A 248 3.76 5.67 -9.69
CA THR A 248 3.80 4.22 -9.99
C THR A 248 4.87 3.86 -11.00
N LEU A 249 5.43 4.80 -11.78
CA LEU A 249 6.55 4.54 -12.69
C LEU A 249 7.77 3.91 -11.99
N PHE A 250 7.99 4.19 -10.71
CA PHE A 250 9.05 3.54 -9.94
C PHE A 250 8.84 2.04 -9.73
N ILE A 251 7.60 1.54 -9.82
CA ILE A 251 7.31 0.10 -9.75
C ILE A 251 8.06 -0.65 -10.86
N LEU A 252 8.39 -0.01 -11.99
CA LEU A 252 9.19 -0.62 -13.06
C LEU A 252 10.59 -1.07 -12.62
N ILE A 253 11.16 -0.47 -11.56
CA ILE A 253 12.45 -0.87 -10.98
C ILE A 253 12.33 -2.20 -10.22
N ALA A 254 11.18 -2.46 -9.58
CA ALA A 254 11.05 -3.56 -8.63
C ALA A 254 11.17 -4.96 -9.26
N PRO A 255 10.55 -5.29 -10.41
CA PRO A 255 10.66 -6.62 -11.00
C PRO A 255 12.10 -7.06 -11.34
N PRO A 256 12.93 -6.29 -12.07
CA PRO A 256 14.30 -6.72 -12.33
C PRO A 256 15.15 -6.71 -11.04
N ALA A 257 14.91 -5.80 -10.09
CA ALA A 257 15.64 -5.76 -8.83
C ALA A 257 15.31 -6.96 -7.91
N VAL A 258 14.02 -7.25 -7.70
CA VAL A 258 13.57 -8.40 -6.89
C VAL A 258 13.82 -9.71 -7.63
N GLY A 259 13.68 -9.74 -8.96
CA GLY A 259 14.04 -10.88 -9.79
C GLY A 259 15.51 -11.24 -9.65
N PHE A 260 16.42 -10.26 -9.63
CA PHE A 260 17.83 -10.49 -9.31
C PHE A 260 18.01 -11.10 -7.92
N LEU A 261 17.35 -10.56 -6.89
CA LEU A 261 17.44 -11.08 -5.52
C LEU A 261 16.92 -12.53 -5.43
N ALA A 262 15.76 -12.81 -6.03
CA ALA A 262 15.16 -14.13 -6.08
C ALA A 262 16.03 -15.13 -6.82
N TRP A 263 16.57 -14.76 -7.99
CA TRP A 263 17.49 -15.59 -8.75
C TRP A 263 18.76 -15.92 -7.97
N VAL A 264 19.36 -14.94 -7.30
CA VAL A 264 20.56 -15.14 -6.47
C VAL A 264 20.26 -15.95 -5.19
N SER A 265 19.03 -15.88 -4.66
CA SER A 265 18.57 -16.80 -3.61
C SER A 265 18.46 -18.25 -4.12
N ILE A 266 17.91 -18.47 -5.32
CA ILE A 266 17.76 -19.80 -5.92
C ILE A 266 19.12 -20.42 -6.32
N MET A 267 19.97 -19.65 -7.00
CA MET A 267 21.26 -20.13 -7.52
C MET A 267 22.40 -20.08 -6.48
N GLY A 268 22.20 -19.42 -5.34
CA GLY A 268 23.22 -19.17 -4.33
C GLY A 268 24.35 -18.20 -4.74
N THR A 269 24.48 -17.86 -6.02
CA THR A 269 25.55 -17.02 -6.59
C THR A 269 25.02 -16.03 -7.64
N VAL A 270 25.87 -15.09 -8.07
CA VAL A 270 25.57 -14.12 -9.14
C VAL A 270 26.23 -14.57 -10.45
N ASP A 271 25.41 -15.10 -11.36
CA ASP A 271 25.78 -15.53 -12.70
C ASP A 271 25.47 -14.45 -13.77
N ASN A 272 25.53 -14.83 -15.05
CA ASN A 272 25.25 -13.92 -16.17
C ASN A 272 23.78 -13.46 -16.23
N PHE A 273 22.82 -14.33 -15.88
CA PHE A 273 21.41 -13.95 -15.90
C PHE A 273 21.07 -12.99 -14.74
N GLY A 274 21.61 -13.24 -13.55
CA GLY A 274 21.55 -12.32 -12.42
C GLY A 274 22.13 -10.94 -12.77
N ARG A 275 23.27 -10.89 -13.49
CA ARG A 275 23.85 -9.62 -13.98
C ARG A 275 22.89 -8.86 -14.90
N ILE A 276 22.21 -9.54 -15.83
CA ILE A 276 21.23 -8.91 -16.73
C ILE A 276 20.09 -8.28 -15.93
N LEU A 277 19.50 -9.03 -14.99
CA LEU A 277 18.42 -8.52 -14.13
C LEU A 277 18.89 -7.31 -13.30
N TYR A 278 20.06 -7.39 -12.67
CA TYR A 278 20.63 -6.28 -11.91
C TYR A 278 20.85 -5.02 -12.77
N TYR A 279 21.49 -5.15 -13.93
CA TYR A 279 21.83 -3.99 -14.76
C TYR A 279 20.59 -3.35 -15.42
N ILE A 280 19.56 -4.12 -15.75
CA ILE A 280 18.26 -3.56 -16.17
C ILE A 280 17.62 -2.75 -15.03
N ALA A 281 17.62 -3.27 -13.79
CA ALA A 281 17.09 -2.54 -12.64
C ALA A 281 17.87 -1.24 -12.37
N PHE A 282 19.20 -1.30 -12.47
CA PHE A 282 20.09 -0.16 -12.30
C PHE A 282 19.86 0.90 -13.40
N PHE A 283 19.74 0.48 -14.66
CA PHE A 283 19.42 1.36 -15.79
C PHE A 283 18.06 2.06 -15.60
N LEU A 284 17.00 1.33 -15.26
CA LEU A 284 15.68 1.91 -15.00
C LEU A 284 15.70 2.89 -13.82
N THR A 285 16.52 2.61 -12.80
CA THR A 285 16.74 3.53 -11.68
C THR A 285 17.41 4.82 -12.14
N LEU A 286 18.49 4.75 -12.93
CA LEU A 286 19.14 5.93 -13.51
C LEU A 286 18.18 6.74 -14.40
N LEU A 287 17.42 6.06 -15.26
CA LEU A 287 16.44 6.67 -16.16
C LEU A 287 15.40 7.49 -15.37
N LEU A 288 14.84 6.93 -14.29
CA LEU A 288 13.87 7.62 -13.45
C LEU A 288 14.50 8.73 -12.60
N LEU A 289 15.76 8.58 -12.18
CA LEU A 289 16.51 9.64 -11.50
C LEU A 289 16.72 10.88 -12.38
N THR A 290 16.87 10.73 -13.71
CA THR A 290 16.91 11.91 -14.62
C THR A 290 15.62 12.75 -14.53
N GLN A 291 14.48 12.12 -14.22
CA GLN A 291 13.18 12.78 -14.08
C GLN A 291 12.84 13.16 -12.63
N VAL A 292 13.78 13.06 -11.66
CA VAL A 292 13.53 13.36 -10.23
C VAL A 292 12.88 14.74 -10.00
N ARG A 293 13.25 15.75 -10.80
CA ARG A 293 12.67 17.11 -10.74
C ARG A 293 11.19 17.16 -11.09
N ARG A 294 10.70 16.27 -11.97
CA ARG A 294 9.29 16.13 -12.33
C ARG A 294 8.51 15.55 -11.16
N PHE A 295 9.02 14.47 -10.56
CA PHE A 295 8.40 13.80 -9.42
C PHE A 295 8.34 14.69 -8.16
N ALA A 296 9.40 15.47 -7.90
CA ALA A 296 9.48 16.35 -6.73
C ALA A 296 8.47 17.51 -6.73
N ARG A 297 7.94 17.92 -7.90
CA ARG A 297 6.94 18.99 -8.06
C ARG A 297 5.50 18.53 -7.83
N LEU A 298 5.24 17.22 -7.84
CA LEU A 298 3.89 16.69 -7.68
C LEU A 298 3.33 17.02 -6.30
N GLN A 299 2.00 17.16 -6.20
CA GLN A 299 1.34 17.17 -4.90
C GLN A 299 1.48 15.81 -4.20
N PHE A 300 1.48 15.82 -2.87
CA PHE A 300 1.57 14.59 -2.09
C PHE A 300 0.26 13.80 -2.18
N PHE A 301 0.34 12.57 -2.66
CA PHE A 301 -0.74 11.59 -2.68
C PHE A 301 -0.28 10.32 -1.96
N LEU A 302 -1.22 9.53 -1.43
CA LEU A 302 -0.87 8.27 -0.75
C LEU A 302 -0.11 7.29 -1.68
N SER A 303 -0.34 7.39 -3.00
CA SER A 303 0.40 6.66 -4.04
C SER A 303 1.90 6.93 -4.08
N TRP A 304 2.41 7.96 -3.38
CA TRP A 304 3.85 8.19 -3.22
C TRP A 304 4.56 7.04 -2.47
N TRP A 305 3.84 6.22 -1.71
CA TRP A 305 4.41 4.97 -1.15
C TRP A 305 4.72 3.92 -2.23
N ALA A 306 4.32 4.12 -3.49
CA ALA A 306 4.85 3.33 -4.61
C ALA A 306 6.35 3.57 -4.86
N TYR A 307 6.94 4.67 -4.36
CA TYR A 307 8.38 4.92 -4.46
C TYR A 307 9.22 4.05 -3.52
N SER A 308 8.70 3.68 -2.34
CA SER A 308 9.52 3.14 -1.26
C SER A 308 10.00 1.71 -1.49
N PHE A 309 9.13 0.80 -1.90
CA PHE A 309 9.52 -0.59 -2.11
C PHE A 309 10.49 -0.78 -3.29
N PRO A 310 10.30 -0.16 -4.47
CA PRO A 310 11.27 -0.26 -5.55
C PRO A 310 12.63 0.36 -5.21
N ALA A 311 12.65 1.48 -4.48
CA ALA A 311 13.89 2.06 -3.96
C ALA A 311 14.62 1.12 -2.97
N ALA A 312 13.87 0.41 -2.11
CA ALA A 312 14.44 -0.60 -1.24
C ALA A 312 14.99 -1.80 -2.04
N ALA A 313 14.23 -2.29 -3.03
CA ALA A 313 14.64 -3.41 -3.87
C ALA A 313 15.95 -3.13 -4.61
N ILE A 314 16.11 -1.97 -5.26
CA ILE A 314 17.38 -1.62 -5.91
C ILE A 314 18.51 -1.40 -4.89
N THR A 315 18.23 -0.85 -3.71
CA THR A 315 19.24 -0.71 -2.63
C THR A 315 19.78 -2.09 -2.22
N ILE A 316 18.90 -3.06 -1.96
CA ILE A 316 19.29 -4.43 -1.56
C ILE A 316 20.00 -5.14 -2.72
N ALA A 317 19.53 -4.97 -3.97
CA ALA A 317 20.17 -5.51 -5.16
C ALA A 317 21.59 -4.96 -5.35
N THR A 318 21.80 -3.64 -5.19
CA THR A 318 23.12 -3.01 -5.29
C THR A 318 24.05 -3.44 -4.16
N LEU A 319 23.55 -3.59 -2.92
CA LEU A 319 24.31 -4.18 -1.81
C LEU A 319 24.75 -5.63 -2.12
N ARG A 320 23.85 -6.46 -2.64
CA ARG A 320 24.14 -7.87 -2.98
C ARG A 320 25.11 -7.98 -4.17
N MET A 321 24.99 -7.12 -5.17
CA MET A 321 25.91 -7.05 -6.31
C MET A 321 27.29 -6.51 -5.91
N TYR A 322 27.35 -5.54 -4.99
CA TYR A 322 28.60 -5.10 -4.38
C TYR A 322 29.28 -6.24 -3.60
N ASN A 323 28.53 -6.99 -2.78
CA ASN A 323 29.07 -8.15 -2.04
C ASN A 323 29.72 -9.21 -2.96
N HIS A 324 29.20 -9.38 -4.17
CA HIS A 324 29.74 -10.31 -5.16
C HIS A 324 30.97 -9.78 -5.91
N THR A 325 31.05 -8.47 -6.15
CA THR A 325 32.03 -7.88 -7.07
C THR A 325 33.15 -7.08 -6.41
N GLY A 326 32.94 -6.58 -5.18
CA GLY A 326 33.85 -5.65 -4.51
C GLY A 326 34.02 -4.29 -5.20
N HIS A 327 33.26 -3.99 -6.28
CA HIS A 327 33.57 -2.87 -7.16
C HIS A 327 33.25 -1.50 -6.50
N PRO A 328 34.18 -0.52 -6.50
CA PRO A 328 34.04 0.72 -5.73
C PRO A 328 32.88 1.61 -6.19
N VAL A 329 32.52 1.59 -7.48
CA VAL A 329 31.33 2.31 -7.97
C VAL A 329 30.04 1.74 -7.38
N LEU A 330 29.98 0.41 -7.17
CA LEU A 330 28.82 -0.24 -6.55
C LEU A 330 28.77 0.00 -5.04
N HIS A 331 29.93 0.13 -4.38
CA HIS A 331 30.00 0.60 -2.99
C HIS A 331 29.39 2.00 -2.84
N ALA A 332 29.82 2.95 -3.69
CA ALA A 332 29.29 4.32 -3.69
C ALA A 332 27.78 4.37 -4.01
N ALA A 333 27.33 3.58 -5.00
CA ALA A 333 25.92 3.47 -5.34
C ALA A 333 25.08 2.86 -4.21
N ALA A 334 25.59 1.84 -3.51
CA ALA A 334 24.91 1.22 -2.37
C ALA A 334 24.68 2.23 -1.24
N TRP A 335 25.69 3.03 -0.89
CA TRP A 335 25.56 4.11 0.09
C TRP A 335 24.60 5.21 -0.37
N LEU A 336 24.70 5.66 -1.62
CA LEU A 336 23.80 6.66 -2.19
C LEU A 336 22.34 6.21 -2.12
N PHE A 337 22.05 4.98 -2.56
CA PHE A 337 20.70 4.42 -2.55
C PHE A 337 20.19 4.18 -1.12
N LEU A 338 21.04 3.71 -0.20
CA LEU A 338 20.67 3.55 1.21
C LEU A 338 20.31 4.89 1.87
N VAL A 339 21.12 5.93 1.66
CA VAL A 339 20.83 7.29 2.20
C VAL A 339 19.55 7.84 1.56
N ALA A 340 19.41 7.74 0.23
CA ALA A 340 18.21 8.19 -0.48
C ALA A 340 16.94 7.45 0.00
N LEU A 341 17.03 6.14 0.26
CA LEU A 341 15.94 5.34 0.80
C LEU A 341 15.54 5.79 2.22
N ASN A 342 16.50 6.01 3.11
CA ASN A 342 16.21 6.52 4.45
C ASN A 342 15.53 7.90 4.40
N VAL A 343 16.06 8.83 3.59
CA VAL A 343 15.47 10.17 3.38
C VAL A 343 14.06 10.07 2.79
N LEU A 344 13.85 9.19 1.81
CA LEU A 344 12.53 8.95 1.20
C LEU A 344 11.53 8.44 2.24
N ILE A 345 11.87 7.41 3.01
CA ILE A 345 10.97 6.83 4.02
C ILE A 345 10.64 7.86 5.11
N VAL A 346 11.62 8.61 5.62
CA VAL A 346 11.38 9.68 6.60
C VAL A 346 10.48 10.78 6.01
N MET A 347 10.71 11.21 4.76
CA MET A 347 9.87 12.18 4.07
C MET A 347 8.41 11.67 3.94
N LEU A 348 8.23 10.42 3.51
CA LEU A 348 6.92 9.80 3.36
C LEU A 348 6.19 9.69 4.70
N LEU A 349 6.87 9.23 5.76
CA LEU A 349 6.31 9.18 7.12
C LEU A 349 5.88 10.56 7.62
N VAL A 350 6.73 11.59 7.49
CA VAL A 350 6.40 12.97 7.92
C VAL A 350 5.22 13.55 7.13
N ARG A 351 5.19 13.37 5.81
CA ARG A 351 4.05 13.83 4.98
C ARG A 351 2.76 13.08 5.31
N THR A 352 2.85 11.77 5.52
CA THR A 352 1.72 10.90 5.91
C THR A 352 1.15 11.29 7.27
N LEU A 353 2.00 11.51 8.28
CA LEU A 353 1.58 11.95 9.61
C LEU A 353 0.92 13.34 9.58
N ARG A 354 1.46 14.29 8.80
CA ARG A 354 0.85 15.62 8.61
C ARG A 354 -0.53 15.53 7.94
N ALA A 355 -0.66 14.72 6.88
CA ALA A 355 -1.95 14.50 6.21
C ALA A 355 -2.97 13.79 7.13
N ALA A 356 -2.51 12.86 7.99
CA ALA A 356 -3.35 12.24 9.01
C ALA A 356 -3.88 13.26 10.03
N GLN A 357 -2.99 14.13 10.54
CA GLN A 357 -3.34 15.21 11.48
C GLN A 357 -4.31 16.23 10.88
N ARG A 358 -4.17 16.57 9.59
CA ARG A 358 -5.10 17.45 8.87
C ARG A 358 -6.43 16.78 8.51
N GLY A 359 -6.57 15.47 8.72
CA GLY A 359 -7.78 14.71 8.40
C GLY A 359 -8.00 14.49 6.91
N GLU A 360 -6.97 14.70 6.08
CA GLU A 360 -6.97 14.51 4.62
C GLU A 360 -6.93 13.02 4.22
N ILE A 361 -6.83 12.13 5.21
CA ILE A 361 -6.68 10.69 5.08
C ILE A 361 -7.99 9.97 5.38
N CYS A 362 -8.31 8.97 4.54
CA CYS A 362 -9.57 8.22 4.56
C CYS A 362 -10.80 9.12 4.37
N VAL A 363 -10.74 9.96 3.34
CA VAL A 363 -11.84 10.78 2.84
C VAL A 363 -12.32 10.16 1.52
N GLU A 364 -13.61 10.31 1.21
CA GLU A 364 -14.20 9.88 -0.06
C GLU A 364 -13.49 10.59 -1.24
N GLU A 365 -12.83 9.82 -2.11
CA GLU A 365 -12.20 10.35 -3.32
C GLU A 365 -13.30 10.77 -4.31
N LYS A 366 -13.42 12.08 -4.53
CA LYS A 366 -14.16 12.68 -5.65
C LYS A 366 -13.43 12.49 -6.97
#